data_AF-A0AAU5FC71-F1
#
_entry.id   AF-A0AAU5FC71-F1
#
_cell.length_a   1.000
_cell.length_b   1.000
_cell.length_c   1.000
_cell.angle_alpha   90.00
_cell.angle_beta   90.00
_cell.angle_gamma   90.00
#
_symmetry.space_group_name_H-M   'P 1'
#
loop_
_entity.id
_entity.type
_entity.pdbx_description
1 polymer ?
#
loop_
_entity_poly.entity_id
_entity_poly.type
_entity_poly.pdbx_seq_one_letter_code
_entity_poly.pdbx_strand_id
1 'polypeptide(L)'
;MTTSQKNSRPCSIADALGVVGEKYALLVLREVFFGVHRFDAIARNVGAPRDILTARLRRLVDAGVLEKVLYNERPARYEYRATEAGQELRPVLLMLMRWGDRHLADVPPTVWRHTCGADLDPAIMCRSCGEEVHRRDVTPRFQVAGWDAEGGPAG
;
A
#
# COMPACT_ATOMS: atom_id res chain seq x y z
N MET A 1 -19.34 -17.26 -4.61
CA MET A 1 -20.60 -16.49 -4.65
C MET A 1 -20.23 -15.02 -4.62
N THR A 2 -20.02 -14.44 -5.79
CA THR A 2 -19.61 -13.04 -5.98
C THR A 2 -20.84 -12.17 -5.81
N THR A 3 -20.84 -11.32 -4.79
CA THR A 3 -21.88 -10.35 -4.54
C THR A 3 -21.97 -9.39 -5.73
N SER A 4 -23.19 -9.20 -6.22
CA SER A 4 -23.59 -8.33 -7.33
C SER A 4 -22.82 -7.01 -7.38
N GLN A 5 -22.04 -6.81 -8.45
CA GLN A 5 -21.42 -5.52 -8.76
C GLN A 5 -22.49 -4.65 -9.43
N LYS A 6 -23.01 -3.66 -8.70
CA LYS A 6 -23.66 -2.50 -9.32
C LYS A 6 -22.65 -1.89 -10.31
N ASN A 7 -23.13 -1.42 -11.48
CA ASN A 7 -22.36 -0.71 -12.51
C ASN A 7 -21.63 0.54 -11.95
N SER A 8 -20.58 0.37 -11.17
CA SER A 8 -19.76 1.44 -10.62
C SER A 8 -18.58 1.74 -11.53
N ARG A 9 -18.01 2.95 -11.38
CA ARG A 9 -16.87 3.40 -12.18
C ARG A 9 -15.73 2.38 -12.11
N PRO A 10 -15.22 1.88 -13.25
CA PRO A 10 -14.01 1.08 -13.26
C PRO A 10 -12.88 1.84 -12.57
N CYS A 11 -12.26 1.22 -11.57
CA CYS A 11 -11.39 1.95 -10.65
C CYS A 11 -10.29 1.02 -10.15
N SER A 12 -9.07 1.22 -10.66
CA SER A 12 -7.90 0.47 -10.21
C SER A 12 -7.59 0.69 -8.72
N ILE A 13 -8.02 1.82 -8.15
CA ILE A 13 -7.95 2.05 -6.70
C ILE A 13 -8.86 1.06 -5.97
N ALA A 14 -10.09 0.83 -6.45
CA ALA A 14 -11.00 -0.14 -5.85
C ALA A 14 -10.44 -1.57 -5.93
N ASP A 15 -9.85 -1.92 -7.07
CA ASP A 15 -9.17 -3.21 -7.26
C ASP A 15 -7.99 -3.37 -6.29
N ALA A 16 -7.14 -2.34 -6.17
CA ALA A 16 -6.03 -2.31 -5.21
C ALA A 16 -6.53 -2.42 -3.76
N LEU A 17 -7.61 -1.74 -3.40
CA LEU A 17 -8.23 -1.84 -2.08
C LEU A 17 -8.76 -3.25 -1.78
N GLY A 18 -9.12 -4.04 -2.79
CA GLY A 18 -9.42 -5.46 -2.63
C GLY A 18 -8.23 -6.27 -2.06
N VAL A 19 -7.00 -5.79 -2.29
CA VAL A 19 -5.75 -6.41 -1.80
C VAL A 19 -5.24 -5.74 -0.53
N VAL A 20 -5.10 -4.42 -0.54
CA VAL A 20 -4.41 -3.65 0.52
C VAL A 20 -5.35 -2.78 1.36
N GLY A 21 -6.64 -2.74 1.07
CA GLY A 21 -7.60 -1.84 1.71
C GLY A 21 -7.98 -2.24 3.14
N GLU A 22 -7.60 -3.44 3.59
CA GLU A 22 -7.80 -3.79 4.99
C GLU A 22 -6.64 -3.30 5.86
N LYS A 23 -6.99 -2.74 7.03
CA LYS A 23 -6.09 -2.08 8.00
C LYS A 23 -4.71 -2.74 8.13
N TYR A 24 -4.67 -4.04 8.35
CA TYR A 24 -3.44 -4.75 8.66
C TYR A 24 -2.57 -5.02 7.44
N ALA A 25 -3.10 -4.96 6.21
CA ALA A 25 -2.31 -5.17 5.00
C ALA A 25 -1.20 -4.10 4.86
N LEU A 26 -1.58 -2.83 4.96
CA LEU A 26 -0.63 -1.71 4.89
C LEU A 26 0.31 -1.65 6.11
N LEU A 27 -0.17 -2.04 7.30
CA LEU A 27 0.68 -2.12 8.49
C LEU A 27 1.71 -3.25 8.40
N VAL A 28 1.37 -4.39 7.81
CA VAL A 28 2.33 -5.47 7.52
C VAL A 28 3.40 -4.97 6.55
N LEU A 29 3.01 -4.30 5.47
CA LEU A 29 3.97 -3.74 4.50
C LEU A 29 4.90 -2.71 5.13
N ARG A 30 4.38 -1.87 6.04
CA ARG A 30 5.21 -0.95 6.84
C ARG A 30 6.31 -1.68 7.58
N GLU A 31 5.98 -2.76 8.30
CA GLU A 31 6.96 -3.57 9.03
C GLU A 31 7.99 -4.22 8.08
N VAL A 32 7.54 -4.76 6.95
CA VAL A 32 8.45 -5.33 5.94
C VAL A 32 9.42 -4.27 5.41
N PHE A 33 8.99 -3.03 5.19
CA PHE A 33 9.88 -1.93 4.78
C PHE A 33 10.80 -1.41 5.89
N PHE A 34 10.46 -1.65 7.15
CA PHE A 34 11.38 -1.47 8.28
C PHE A 34 12.38 -2.63 8.45
N GLY A 35 12.32 -3.66 7.59
CA GLY A 35 13.18 -4.84 7.68
C GLY A 35 12.66 -5.93 8.62
N VAL A 36 11.41 -5.83 9.07
CA VAL A 36 10.78 -6.80 9.97
C VAL A 36 10.05 -7.86 9.14
N HIS A 37 10.69 -9.01 8.94
CA HIS A 37 10.20 -10.05 8.04
C HIS A 37 9.59 -11.27 8.74
N ARG A 38 9.76 -11.41 10.06
CA ARG A 38 9.32 -12.61 10.81
C ARG A 38 7.94 -12.43 11.41
N PHE A 39 7.10 -13.47 11.33
CA PHE A 39 5.70 -13.45 11.76
C PHE A 39 5.51 -12.87 13.17
N ASP A 40 6.23 -13.38 14.18
CA ASP A 40 5.99 -12.97 15.56
C ASP A 40 6.40 -11.50 15.82
N ALA A 41 7.41 -11.01 15.10
CA ALA A 41 7.81 -9.61 15.18
C ALA A 41 6.79 -8.69 14.51
N ILE A 42 6.29 -9.08 13.32
CA ILE A 42 5.21 -8.37 12.63
C ILE A 42 3.95 -8.34 13.50
N ALA A 43 3.53 -9.49 14.06
CA ALA A 43 2.35 -9.60 14.91
C ALA A 43 2.41 -8.66 16.12
N ARG A 44 3.56 -8.65 16.80
CA ARG A 44 3.80 -7.77 17.95
C ARG A 44 3.75 -6.30 17.55
N ASN A 45 4.42 -5.91 16.46
CA ASN A 45 4.54 -4.50 16.07
C ASN A 45 3.24 -3.92 15.46
N VAL A 46 2.46 -4.76 14.78
CA VAL A 46 1.18 -4.36 14.17
C VAL A 46 0.01 -4.44 15.17
N GLY A 47 0.13 -5.26 16.22
CA GLY A 47 -0.94 -5.47 17.20
C GLY A 47 -2.16 -6.20 16.62
N ALA A 48 -1.96 -7.02 15.59
CA ALA A 48 -3.02 -7.81 14.97
C ALA A 48 -3.26 -9.13 15.73
N PRO A 49 -4.52 -9.57 15.88
CA PRO A 49 -4.80 -10.96 16.22
C PRO A 49 -4.10 -11.92 15.24
N ARG A 50 -3.54 -13.02 15.75
CA ARG A 50 -2.66 -13.92 14.96
C ARG A 50 -3.39 -14.56 13.77
N ASP A 51 -4.65 -14.92 13.95
CA ASP A 51 -5.53 -15.46 12.92
C ASP A 51 -5.79 -14.44 11.80
N ILE A 52 -6.11 -13.19 12.18
CA ILE A 52 -6.27 -12.07 11.23
C ILE A 52 -4.96 -11.83 10.47
N LEU A 53 -3.83 -11.75 11.17
CA LEU A 53 -2.53 -11.55 10.53
C LEU A 53 -2.19 -12.69 9.56
N THR A 54 -2.46 -13.94 9.95
CA THR A 54 -2.24 -15.12 9.09
C THR A 54 -3.06 -15.01 7.81
N ALA A 55 -4.35 -14.65 7.91
CA ALA A 55 -5.20 -14.46 6.76
C ALA A 55 -4.72 -13.32 5.86
N ARG A 56 -4.20 -12.22 6.44
CA ARG A 56 -3.67 -11.07 5.69
C ARG A 56 -2.38 -11.39 4.96
N LEU A 57 -1.41 -12.00 5.64
CA LEU A 57 -0.17 -12.44 5.03
C LEU A 57 -0.43 -13.41 3.90
N ARG A 58 -1.35 -14.37 4.08
CA ARG A 58 -1.77 -15.27 3.01
C ARG A 58 -2.33 -14.51 1.82
N ARG A 59 -3.25 -13.56 2.02
CA ARG A 59 -3.81 -12.76 0.91
C ARG A 59 -2.75 -11.94 0.18
N LEU A 60 -1.80 -11.35 0.90
CA LEU A 60 -0.70 -10.60 0.30
C LEU A 60 0.25 -11.49 -0.50
N VAL A 61 0.48 -12.73 -0.04
CA VAL A 61 1.26 -13.73 -0.78
C VAL A 61 0.49 -14.22 -2.01
N ASP A 62 -0.78 -14.58 -1.86
CA ASP A 62 -1.64 -15.04 -2.96
C ASP A 62 -1.79 -13.96 -4.05
N ALA A 63 -1.78 -12.67 -3.67
CA ALA A 63 -1.81 -11.53 -4.59
C ALA A 63 -0.44 -11.15 -5.17
N GLY A 64 0.63 -11.88 -4.82
CA GLY A 64 1.98 -11.60 -5.31
C GLY A 64 2.61 -10.32 -4.77
N VAL A 65 2.08 -9.74 -3.69
CA VAL A 65 2.62 -8.54 -3.02
C VAL A 65 3.76 -8.91 -2.08
N LEU A 66 3.63 -10.04 -1.40
CA LEU A 66 4.67 -10.63 -0.56
C LEU A 66 5.05 -12.00 -1.10
N GLU A 67 6.25 -12.45 -0.76
CA GLU A 67 6.67 -13.84 -0.91
C GLU A 67 7.03 -14.42 0.47
N LYS A 68 6.76 -15.72 0.64
CA LYS A 68 7.10 -16.46 1.85
C LYS A 68 8.38 -17.25 1.61
N VAL A 69 9.48 -16.79 2.18
CA VAL A 69 10.83 -17.32 1.94
C VAL A 69 11.26 -18.20 3.10
N LEU A 70 11.72 -19.41 2.80
CA LEU A 70 12.35 -20.30 3.78
C LEU A 70 13.76 -19.78 4.08
N TYR A 71 14.06 -19.49 5.35
CA TYR A 71 15.39 -19.00 5.75
C TYR A 71 16.14 -19.97 6.68
N ASN A 72 15.46 -21.02 7.17
CA ASN A 72 16.07 -22.12 7.89
C ASN A 72 15.30 -23.38 7.57
N GLU A 73 15.98 -24.48 7.24
CA GLU A 73 15.36 -25.76 6.90
C GLU A 73 15.08 -26.64 8.13
N ARG A 74 15.83 -26.47 9.22
CA ARG A 74 15.78 -27.37 10.40
C ARG A 74 15.89 -26.61 11.73
N PRO A 75 14.76 -26.28 12.40
CA PRO A 75 13.39 -26.44 11.93
C PRO A 75 13.06 -25.47 10.79
N ALA A 76 12.07 -25.82 9.96
CA ALA A 76 11.59 -24.95 8.89
C ALA A 76 11.11 -23.60 9.44
N ARG A 77 11.77 -22.50 9.04
CA ARG A 77 11.37 -21.13 9.42
C ARG A 77 11.24 -20.25 8.19
N TYR A 78 10.20 -19.43 8.21
CA TYR A 78 9.83 -18.59 7.09
C TYR A 78 9.84 -17.11 7.50
N GLU A 79 10.09 -16.29 6.50
CA GLU A 79 9.96 -14.85 6.58
C GLU A 79 9.19 -14.33 5.35
N TYR A 80 8.70 -13.10 5.46
CA TYR A 80 7.90 -12.45 4.43
C TYR A 80 8.68 -11.28 3.85
N ARG A 81 8.90 -11.33 2.53
CA ARG A 81 9.61 -10.29 1.78
C ARG A 81 8.67 -9.66 0.77
N ALA A 82 8.85 -8.37 0.50
CA ALA A 82 8.10 -7.70 -0.55
C ALA A 82 8.67 -8.11 -1.91
N THR A 83 7.79 -8.53 -2.82
CA THR A 83 8.11 -8.76 -4.24
C THR A 83 8.33 -7.42 -4.94
N GLU A 84 8.69 -7.44 -6.22
CA GLU A 84 8.76 -6.22 -7.04
C GLU A 84 7.45 -5.42 -7.00
N ALA A 85 6.30 -6.09 -7.21
CA ALA A 85 4.98 -5.48 -7.08
C ALA A 85 4.72 -4.94 -5.67
N GLY A 86 5.20 -5.62 -4.63
CA GLY A 86 5.11 -5.14 -3.26
C GLY A 86 5.94 -3.88 -3.01
N GLN A 87 7.12 -3.75 -3.62
CA GLN A 87 7.97 -2.56 -3.48
C GLN A 87 7.30 -1.30 -4.07
N GLU A 88 6.47 -1.45 -5.11
CA GLU A 88 5.72 -0.33 -5.69
C GLU A 88 4.69 0.29 -4.74
N LEU A 89 4.34 -0.40 -3.64
CA LEU A 89 3.47 0.14 -2.59
C LEU A 89 4.19 1.02 -1.58
N ARG A 90 5.54 1.07 -1.60
CA ARG A 90 6.30 1.91 -0.66
C ARG A 90 5.97 3.40 -0.79
N PRO A 91 5.90 4.02 -1.99
CA PRO A 91 5.45 5.40 -2.14
C PRO A 91 4.04 5.64 -1.61
N VAL A 92 3.12 4.66 -1.76
CA VAL A 92 1.74 4.77 -1.23
C VAL A 92 1.76 4.92 0.29
N LEU A 93 2.57 4.11 1.00
CA LEU A 93 2.73 4.23 2.44
C LEU A 93 3.36 5.56 2.87
N LEU A 94 4.37 6.04 2.14
CA LEU A 94 5.01 7.33 2.43
C LEU A 94 4.02 8.49 2.32
N MET A 95 3.18 8.50 1.28
CA MET A 95 2.14 9.51 1.11
C MET A 95 1.03 9.39 2.16
N LEU A 96 0.64 8.17 2.54
CA LEU A 96 -0.35 7.95 3.60
C LEU A 96 0.17 8.40 4.97
N MET A 97 1.43 8.10 5.29
CA MET A 97 2.11 8.55 6.50
C MET A 97 2.20 10.07 6.53
N ARG A 98 2.61 10.73 5.45
CA ARG A 98 2.62 12.20 5.34
C ARG A 98 1.25 12.81 5.66
N TRP A 99 0.17 12.21 5.18
CA TRP A 99 -1.19 12.67 5.52
C TRP A 99 -1.50 12.48 7.01
N GLY A 100 -1.18 11.31 7.58
CA GLY A 100 -1.37 11.02 9.00
C GLY A 100 -0.58 11.98 9.90
N ASP A 101 0.69 12.22 9.58
CA ASP A 101 1.58 13.11 10.31
C ASP A 101 1.07 14.56 10.31
N ARG A 102 0.50 15.04 9.19
CA ARG A 102 -0.01 16.41 9.07
C ARG A 102 -1.34 16.65 9.79
N HIS A 103 -2.15 15.62 9.96
CA HIS A 103 -3.56 15.80 10.35
C HIS A 103 -3.94 15.09 11.66
N LEU A 104 -3.20 14.06 12.06
CA LEU A 104 -3.59 13.19 13.18
C LEU A 104 -2.53 13.10 14.27
N ALA A 105 -1.32 13.59 14.04
CA ALA A 105 -0.21 13.52 14.99
C ALA A 105 0.23 14.91 15.43
N ASP A 106 0.42 15.11 16.74
CA ASP A 106 1.08 16.31 17.26
C ASP A 106 2.58 16.31 16.90
N VAL A 107 3.18 15.12 16.89
CA VAL A 107 4.57 14.87 16.51
C VAL A 107 4.61 13.59 15.65
N PRO A 108 5.25 13.60 14.47
CA PRO A 108 5.39 12.41 13.65
C PRO A 108 6.08 11.26 14.41
N PRO A 109 5.45 10.08 14.56
CA PRO A 109 6.03 8.97 15.32
C PRO A 109 7.18 8.28 14.58
N THR A 110 7.32 8.50 13.28
CA THR A 110 8.42 7.97 12.47
C THR A 110 8.78 8.97 11.39
N VAL A 111 10.06 9.31 11.30
CA VAL A 111 10.59 10.22 10.28
C VAL A 111 11.64 9.48 9.46
N TRP A 112 11.54 9.57 8.14
CA TRP A 112 12.53 9.00 7.24
C TRP A 112 13.53 10.06 6.85
N ARG A 113 14.83 9.73 6.85
CA ARG A 113 15.87 10.64 6.37
C ARG A 113 16.17 10.36 4.91
N HIS A 114 16.12 11.39 4.08
CA HIS A 114 16.62 11.31 2.72
C HIS A 114 18.16 11.32 2.73
N THR A 115 18.80 10.81 1.67
CA THR A 115 20.27 10.77 1.56
C THR A 115 20.92 12.14 1.57
N CYS A 116 20.15 13.22 1.31
CA CYS A 116 20.62 14.60 1.46
C CYS A 116 20.72 15.08 2.93
N GLY A 117 20.29 14.27 3.91
CA GLY A 117 20.35 14.59 5.34
C GLY A 117 19.07 15.21 5.90
N ALA A 118 18.20 15.74 5.05
CA ALA A 118 16.90 16.26 5.46
C ALA A 118 15.92 15.13 5.80
N ASP A 119 14.95 15.45 6.66
CA ASP A 119 13.77 14.62 6.85
C ASP A 119 12.95 14.62 5.55
N LEU A 120 12.45 13.45 5.17
CA LEU A 120 11.74 13.22 3.92
C LEU A 120 10.35 13.86 3.98
N ASP A 121 10.10 14.86 3.15
CA ASP A 121 8.74 15.29 2.77
C ASP A 121 8.42 14.74 1.37
N PRO A 122 7.60 13.68 1.25
CA PRO A 122 7.34 13.07 -0.04
C PRO A 122 6.38 13.93 -0.89
N ALA A 123 6.69 14.05 -2.18
CA ALA A 123 5.90 14.76 -3.18
C ALA A 123 5.64 13.87 -4.40
N ILE A 124 4.59 14.20 -5.17
CA ILE A 124 4.29 13.52 -6.43
C ILE A 124 5.00 14.30 -7.54
N MET A 125 5.92 13.64 -8.26
CA MET A 125 6.66 14.26 -9.36
C MET A 125 6.19 13.69 -10.70
N CYS A 126 6.00 14.55 -11.70
CA CYS A 126 5.73 14.11 -13.06
C CYS A 126 7.02 13.56 -13.67
N ARG A 127 7.05 12.26 -13.99
CA ARG A 127 8.24 11.62 -14.57
C ARG A 127 8.68 12.25 -15.90
N SER A 128 7.74 12.79 -16.69
CA SER A 128 8.05 13.29 -18.04
C SER A 128 8.74 14.65 -18.03
N CYS A 129 8.36 15.57 -17.13
CA CYS A 129 8.95 16.91 -17.06
C CYS A 129 9.84 17.14 -15.82
N GLY A 130 9.73 16.29 -14.79
CA GLY A 130 10.48 16.42 -13.55
C GLY A 130 9.88 17.41 -12.55
N GLU A 131 8.75 18.05 -12.86
CA GLU A 131 8.08 19.02 -11.99
C GLU A 131 7.18 18.35 -10.94
N GLU A 132 7.00 19.03 -9.80
CA GLU A 132 6.03 18.60 -8.79
C GLU A 132 4.60 18.75 -9.33
N VAL A 133 3.76 17.75 -9.06
CA VAL A 133 2.36 17.73 -9.45
C VAL A 133 1.51 18.31 -8.33
N HIS A 134 0.92 19.48 -8.59
CA HIS A 134 -0.18 20.00 -7.78
C HIS A 134 -1.54 19.68 -8.43
N ARG A 135 -2.61 19.83 -7.64
CA ARG A 135 -3.99 19.53 -8.10
C ARG A 135 -4.37 20.22 -9.41
N ARG A 136 -3.88 21.44 -9.64
CA ARG A 136 -4.18 22.25 -10.83
C ARG A 136 -3.40 21.81 -12.09
N ASP A 137 -2.37 20.99 -11.93
CA ASP A 137 -1.46 20.61 -13.02
C ASP A 137 -1.94 19.36 -13.76
N VAL A 138 -3.00 18.70 -13.28
CA VAL A 138 -3.54 17.47 -13.85
C VAL A 138 -5.04 17.56 -14.11
N THR A 139 -5.47 17.02 -15.25
CA THR A 139 -6.89 16.86 -15.62
C THR A 139 -7.16 15.38 -15.89
N PRO A 140 -8.22 14.78 -15.33
CA PRO A 140 -8.55 13.39 -15.59
C PRO A 140 -8.97 13.20 -17.04
N ARG A 141 -8.42 12.17 -17.69
CA ARG A 141 -8.89 11.69 -19.00
C ARG A 141 -9.42 10.26 -18.83
N PHE A 142 -10.71 10.09 -19.06
CA PHE A 142 -11.38 8.80 -18.94
C PHE A 142 -11.18 7.98 -20.22
N GLN A 143 -10.71 6.74 -20.07
CA GLN A 143 -10.44 5.84 -21.20
C GLN A 143 -11.51 4.77 -21.39
N VAL A 144 -12.35 4.53 -20.37
CA VAL A 144 -13.45 3.57 -20.48
C VAL A 144 -14.60 4.28 -21.19
N ALA A 145 -15.07 3.68 -22.29
CA ALA A 145 -16.19 4.21 -23.07
C ALA A 145 -17.43 4.44 -22.18
N GLY A 146 -18.09 5.59 -22.38
CA GLY A 146 -19.28 5.98 -21.64
C GLY A 146 -19.03 6.54 -20.24
N TRP A 147 -17.80 6.54 -19.74
CA TRP A 147 -17.47 7.13 -18.44
C TRP A 147 -16.86 8.53 -18.57
N ASP A 148 -17.35 9.46 -17.77
CA ASP A 148 -16.80 10.80 -17.60
C ASP A 148 -16.76 11.20 -16.11
N ALA A 149 -16.56 12.49 -15.84
CA ALA A 149 -16.50 13.03 -14.49
C ALA A 149 -17.84 12.89 -13.74
N GLU A 150 -18.96 12.99 -14.44
CA GLU A 150 -20.33 13.00 -13.90
C GLU A 150 -20.86 11.57 -13.70
N GLY A 151 -20.43 10.60 -14.49
CA GLY A 151 -20.92 9.23 -14.32
C GLY A 151 -20.55 8.26 -15.44
N GLY A 152 -21.21 7.10 -15.43
CA GLY A 152 -21.16 6.11 -16.50
C GLY A 152 -22.25 6.36 -17.53
N PRO A 153 -22.32 5.55 -18.60
CA PRO A 153 -23.37 5.69 -19.60
C PRO A 153 -24.72 5.48 -18.92
N ALA A 154 -25.74 6.23 -19.34
CA ALA A 154 -27.10 5.96 -18.91
C ALA A 154 -27.43 4.49 -19.23
N GLY A 155 -27.89 3.75 -18.22
CA GLY A 155 -28.18 2.32 -18.31
C GLY A 155 -29.36 2.01 -19.21
#